data_AF-A0A9P6ZS41-F1
#
_entry.id   AF-A0A9P6ZS41-F1
#
_cell.length_a   1.000
_cell.length_b   1.000
_cell.length_c   1.000
_cell.angle_alpha   90.00
_cell.angle_beta   90.00
_cell.angle_gamma   90.00
#
_symmetry.space_group_name_H-M   'P 1'
#
loop_
_entity.id
_entity.type
_entity.pdbx_description
1 polymer ?
#
loop_
_entity_poly.entity_id
_entity_poly.type
_entity_poly.pdbx_seq_one_letter_code
_entity_poly.pdbx_strand_id
1 'polypeptide(L)'
;MSSSDRKCCGVVEEARYRRAQKPQPWIVLKFAVGLTLALIAYTSYVYVGIFCRDMIVKNESALGNSTIGIVFLVVFCFLLLMVLWSYFAVVTTSPGYPTDFIEKIELEQPGCPPALAQQPATFSDTRGMSFELMSPAVDLSHHASALSNSGNTVPATLPAVPASTKQDKVYQTTLRHQGTSTPGEAHIVGVPADPESMHVPGPAPPLSHENFHDPNLDASPPMFSRQPSTTPILVSEYRFCNKDRIIKPPRTHHCRACGTCVLKYDHHCPWVGHCVGAYNHKFFVNFVQWASILSFWMFATILGLNIKSHTRSSAPAINPQHIVLLALTALFGLFCFLMFLTQVQLIMLNQTTVESLGFRTMKEREQDNLAHMHRWYDCGAKKRTRQRWDKEWGRIGKEGNLWWLGSRRANWESVMGKNVWWWFLPVGRGLEDGVNFPTNPRFDKQGRWRRRREWPSDLR
;
A
#
# COMPACT_ATOMS: atom_id res chain seq x y z
N MET A 1 -33.12 -20.41 -16.91
CA MET A 1 -31.70 -20.35 -17.32
C MET A 1 -31.18 -21.75 -17.54
N SER A 2 -30.76 -22.07 -18.77
CA SER A 2 -30.27 -23.41 -19.15
C SER A 2 -28.87 -23.68 -18.57
N SER A 3 -28.47 -24.95 -18.51
CA SER A 3 -27.12 -25.37 -18.08
C SER A 3 -26.00 -24.72 -18.93
N SER A 4 -26.28 -24.42 -20.20
CA SER A 4 -25.35 -23.76 -21.12
C SER A 4 -25.10 -22.30 -20.76
N ASP A 5 -26.14 -21.58 -20.32
CA ASP A 5 -26.03 -20.16 -19.92
C ASP A 5 -25.18 -19.99 -18.65
N ARG A 6 -25.26 -20.96 -17.72
CA ARG A 6 -24.43 -20.96 -16.50
C ARG A 6 -22.94 -21.23 -16.82
N LYS A 7 -22.65 -22.12 -17.77
CA LYS A 7 -21.27 -22.39 -18.23
C LYS A 7 -20.68 -21.19 -18.97
N CYS A 8 -21.44 -20.54 -19.85
CA CYS A 8 -20.97 -19.36 -20.58
C CYS A 8 -20.71 -18.18 -19.62
N CYS A 9 -21.62 -17.93 -18.67
CA CYS A 9 -21.42 -16.90 -17.65
C CYS A 9 -20.17 -17.18 -16.80
N GLY A 10 -19.97 -18.45 -16.39
CA GLY A 10 -18.77 -18.86 -15.65
C GLY A 10 -17.46 -18.67 -16.43
N VAL A 11 -17.45 -18.96 -17.75
CA VAL A 11 -16.25 -18.75 -18.59
C VAL A 11 -15.96 -17.26 -18.79
N VAL A 12 -17.00 -16.42 -18.96
CA VAL A 12 -16.83 -14.97 -19.06
C VAL A 12 -16.36 -14.38 -17.74
N GLU A 13 -16.91 -14.85 -16.62
CA GLU A 13 -16.52 -14.44 -15.27
C GLU A 13 -15.08 -14.89 -14.94
N GLU A 14 -14.71 -16.12 -15.33
CA GLU A 14 -13.35 -16.64 -15.21
C GLU A 14 -12.36 -15.89 -16.12
N ALA A 15 -12.74 -15.55 -17.34
CA ALA A 15 -11.92 -14.73 -18.24
C ALA A 15 -11.76 -13.30 -17.71
N ARG A 16 -12.81 -12.72 -17.13
CA ARG A 16 -12.76 -11.42 -16.43
C ARG A 16 -11.86 -11.50 -15.20
N TYR A 17 -11.96 -12.57 -14.41
CA TYR A 17 -11.10 -12.82 -13.25
C TYR A 17 -9.63 -13.00 -13.65
N ARG A 18 -9.34 -13.77 -14.70
CA ARG A 18 -7.98 -13.96 -15.24
C ARG A 18 -7.43 -12.67 -15.83
N ARG A 19 -8.22 -11.88 -16.57
CA ARG A 19 -7.82 -10.55 -17.07
C ARG A 19 -7.57 -9.58 -15.93
N ALA A 20 -8.44 -9.60 -14.93
CA ALA A 20 -8.28 -8.84 -13.72
C ALA A 20 -6.90 -9.12 -13.11
N GLN A 21 -6.50 -10.38 -12.97
CA GLN A 21 -5.26 -10.77 -12.31
C GLN A 21 -3.95 -10.49 -13.07
N LYS A 22 -3.99 -10.00 -14.31
CA LYS A 22 -2.76 -9.71 -15.06
C LYS A 22 -2.09 -8.43 -14.55
N PRO A 23 -0.75 -8.38 -14.49
CA PRO A 23 -0.03 -7.14 -14.24
C PRO A 23 -0.37 -6.10 -15.30
N GLN A 24 -0.33 -4.83 -14.91
CA GLN A 24 -0.51 -3.74 -15.85
C GLN A 24 0.69 -3.71 -16.81
N PRO A 25 0.44 -3.45 -18.12
CA PRO A 25 1.52 -3.37 -19.08
C PRO A 25 2.46 -2.21 -18.73
N TRP A 26 3.76 -2.39 -18.97
CA TRP A 26 4.80 -1.42 -18.60
C TRP A 26 4.51 0.00 -19.12
N ILE A 27 3.92 0.11 -20.31
CA ILE A 27 3.58 1.42 -20.89
C ILE A 27 2.54 2.19 -20.05
N VAL A 28 1.56 1.48 -19.48
CA VAL A 28 0.54 2.09 -18.59
C VAL A 28 1.20 2.51 -17.27
N LEU A 29 2.11 1.69 -16.75
CA LEU A 29 2.86 2.01 -15.54
C LEU A 29 3.74 3.26 -15.71
N LYS A 30 4.38 3.44 -16.87
CA LYS A 30 5.30 4.57 -17.12
C LYS A 30 4.65 5.80 -17.73
N PHE A 31 3.44 5.68 -18.30
CA PHE A 31 2.71 6.83 -18.85
C PHE A 31 2.52 7.95 -17.82
N ALA A 32 2.10 7.60 -16.61
CA ALA A 32 1.89 8.57 -15.54
C ALA A 32 3.19 9.28 -15.10
N VAL A 33 4.34 8.60 -15.18
CA VAL A 33 5.66 9.21 -14.92
C VAL A 33 5.97 10.28 -15.98
N GLY A 34 5.74 9.96 -17.26
CA GLY A 34 5.88 10.93 -18.34
C GLY A 34 4.97 12.14 -18.17
N LEU A 35 3.71 11.91 -17.77
CA LEU A 35 2.76 12.97 -17.47
C LEU A 35 3.21 13.86 -16.31
N THR A 36 3.73 13.28 -15.22
CA THR A 36 4.28 14.05 -14.10
C THR A 36 5.45 14.94 -14.54
N LEU A 37 6.39 14.39 -15.31
CA LEU A 37 7.51 15.17 -15.84
C LEU A 37 7.06 16.29 -16.77
N ALA A 38 6.05 16.03 -17.62
CA ALA A 38 5.47 17.05 -18.49
C ALA A 38 4.79 18.17 -17.70
N LEU A 39 4.07 17.85 -16.62
CA LEU A 39 3.46 18.84 -15.72
C LEU A 39 4.51 19.69 -15.00
N ILE A 40 5.58 19.06 -14.50
CA ILE A 40 6.71 19.77 -13.88
C ILE A 40 7.37 20.71 -14.90
N ALA A 41 7.63 20.22 -16.12
CA ALA A 41 8.23 21.03 -17.18
C ALA A 41 7.35 22.22 -17.58
N TYR A 42 6.05 21.99 -17.79
CA TYR A 42 5.10 23.04 -18.13
C TYR A 42 4.99 24.11 -17.04
N THR A 43 4.80 23.70 -15.79
CA THR A 43 4.71 24.65 -14.67
C THR A 43 6.01 25.43 -14.48
N SER A 44 7.16 24.79 -14.70
CA SER A 44 8.47 25.46 -14.69
C SER A 44 8.62 26.47 -15.83
N TYR A 45 8.18 26.12 -17.04
CA TYR A 45 8.19 27.02 -18.19
C TYR A 45 7.35 28.28 -17.92
N VAL A 46 6.12 28.11 -17.42
CA VAL A 46 5.25 29.26 -17.11
C VAL A 46 5.84 30.10 -15.96
N TYR A 47 6.33 29.46 -14.89
CA TYR A 47 6.87 30.18 -13.74
C TYR A 47 8.16 30.96 -14.08
N VAL A 48 9.09 30.35 -14.81
CA VAL A 48 10.38 30.96 -15.14
C VAL A 48 10.29 31.82 -16.40
N GLY A 49 9.83 31.23 -17.50
CA GLY A 49 9.85 31.82 -18.84
C GLY A 49 8.84 32.92 -19.06
N ILE A 50 7.77 32.97 -18.26
CA ILE A 50 6.73 33.99 -18.35
C ILE A 50 6.77 34.85 -17.09
N PHE A 51 6.49 34.27 -15.92
CA PHE A 51 6.31 35.04 -14.70
C PHE A 51 7.61 35.70 -14.19
N CYS A 52 8.70 34.94 -14.01
CA CYS A 52 9.97 35.51 -13.55
C CYS A 52 10.64 36.37 -14.64
N ARG A 53 10.63 35.90 -15.90
CA ARG A 53 11.24 36.61 -17.03
C ARG A 53 10.64 38.00 -17.21
N ASP A 54 9.31 38.14 -17.17
CA ASP A 54 8.66 39.45 -17.35
C ASP A 54 9.14 40.47 -16.31
N MET A 55 9.31 40.04 -15.05
CA MET A 55 9.86 40.90 -13.99
C MET A 55 11.35 41.23 -14.19
N ILE A 56 12.15 40.26 -14.64
CA ILE A 56 13.59 40.45 -14.84
C ILE A 56 13.87 41.41 -16.00
N VAL A 57 13.20 41.19 -17.14
CA VAL A 57 13.36 41.98 -18.37
C VAL A 57 12.61 43.33 -18.30
N LYS A 58 11.73 43.50 -17.29
CA LYS A 58 10.88 44.69 -17.10
C LYS A 58 9.93 44.92 -18.28
N ASN A 59 9.25 43.85 -18.72
CA ASN A 59 8.19 43.97 -19.72
C ASN A 59 7.00 44.75 -19.15
N GLU A 60 6.14 45.31 -20.01
CA GLU A 60 4.95 46.06 -19.59
C GLU A 60 3.98 45.21 -18.73
N SER A 61 3.99 43.88 -18.91
CA SER A 61 3.23 42.90 -18.14
C SER A 61 3.83 42.57 -16.76
N ALA A 62 4.97 43.15 -16.38
CA ALA A 62 5.68 42.80 -15.15
C ALA A 62 4.87 43.16 -13.89
N LEU A 63 4.58 42.13 -13.07
CA LEU A 63 3.87 42.30 -11.79
C LEU A 63 4.78 42.79 -10.64
N GLY A 64 6.10 42.78 -10.84
CA GLY A 64 7.11 43.10 -9.84
C GLY A 64 8.38 43.69 -10.46
N ASN A 65 9.38 43.99 -9.62
CA ASN A 65 10.68 44.49 -10.08
C ASN A 65 11.67 43.34 -10.33
N SER A 66 12.78 43.65 -11.00
CA SER A 66 13.80 42.67 -11.36
C SER A 66 14.41 41.95 -10.15
N THR A 67 14.56 42.64 -9.01
CA THR A 67 15.09 42.04 -7.77
C THR A 67 14.18 40.92 -7.25
N ILE A 68 12.86 41.17 -7.19
CA ILE A 68 11.87 40.16 -6.79
C ILE A 68 11.90 38.98 -7.75
N GLY A 69 11.98 39.24 -9.06
CA GLY A 69 12.09 38.19 -10.08
C GLY A 69 13.31 37.28 -9.89
N ILE A 70 14.48 37.86 -9.59
CA ILE A 70 15.71 37.08 -9.32
C ILE A 70 15.57 36.24 -8.05
N VAL A 71 15.05 36.81 -6.96
CA VAL A 71 14.84 36.07 -5.70
C VAL A 71 13.89 34.89 -5.91
N PHE A 72 12.77 35.12 -6.61
CA PHE A 72 11.81 34.06 -6.92
C PHE A 72 12.42 32.95 -7.77
N LEU A 73 13.23 33.30 -8.76
CA LEU A 73 13.95 32.34 -9.59
C LEU A 73 14.91 31.48 -8.79
N VAL A 74 15.72 32.08 -7.90
CA VAL A 74 16.69 31.34 -7.07
C VAL A 74 15.99 30.35 -6.15
N VAL A 75 14.93 30.77 -5.45
CA VAL A 75 14.15 29.89 -4.57
C VAL A 75 13.48 28.78 -5.37
N PHE A 76 12.90 29.12 -6.53
CA PHE A 76 12.27 28.15 -7.42
C PHE A 76 13.26 27.09 -7.90
N CYS A 77 14.46 27.47 -8.35
CA CYS A 77 15.49 26.54 -8.81
C CYS A 77 15.91 25.56 -7.71
N PHE A 78 16.07 26.03 -6.47
CA PHE A 78 16.37 25.16 -5.33
C PHE A 78 15.25 24.16 -5.05
N LEU A 79 13.99 24.64 -4.99
CA LEU A 79 12.84 23.78 -4.74
C LEU A 79 12.62 22.77 -5.87
N LEU A 80 12.78 23.19 -7.13
CA LEU A 80 12.71 22.31 -8.30
C LEU A 80 13.79 21.23 -8.26
N LEU A 81 15.03 21.58 -7.90
CA LEU A 81 16.10 20.61 -7.73
C LEU A 81 15.73 19.55 -6.69
N MET A 82 15.18 19.97 -5.54
CA MET A 82 14.75 19.03 -4.50
C MET A 82 13.60 18.12 -4.97
N VAL A 83 12.63 18.65 -5.71
CA VAL A 83 11.54 17.86 -6.31
C VAL A 83 12.09 16.86 -7.31
N LEU A 84 12.93 17.28 -8.24
CA LEU A 84 13.49 16.41 -9.28
C LEU A 84 14.40 15.32 -8.68
N TRP A 85 15.23 15.68 -7.70
CA TRP A 85 16.12 14.72 -7.04
C TRP A 85 15.33 13.66 -6.27
N SER A 86 14.33 14.07 -5.49
CA SER A 86 13.47 13.14 -4.74
C SER A 86 12.59 12.30 -5.66
N TYR A 87 12.06 12.88 -6.74
CA TYR A 87 11.27 12.16 -7.74
C TYR A 87 12.12 11.11 -8.47
N PHE A 88 13.33 11.46 -8.90
CA PHE A 88 14.27 10.53 -9.48
C PHE A 88 14.58 9.38 -8.51
N ALA A 89 14.86 9.68 -7.24
CA ALA A 89 15.14 8.68 -6.22
C ALA A 89 13.98 7.70 -6.03
N VAL A 90 12.72 8.17 -5.92
CA VAL A 90 11.57 7.28 -5.72
C VAL A 90 11.23 6.46 -6.98
N VAL A 91 11.39 7.02 -8.18
CA VAL A 91 11.10 6.32 -9.45
C VAL A 91 12.13 5.24 -9.75
N THR A 92 13.40 5.47 -9.42
CA THR A 92 14.50 4.56 -9.75
C THR A 92 14.82 3.54 -8.65
N THR A 93 14.45 3.82 -7.40
CA THR A 93 14.65 2.87 -6.30
C THR A 93 13.57 1.81 -6.31
N SER A 94 13.97 0.52 -6.38
CA SER A 94 13.04 -0.62 -6.20
C SER A 94 12.26 -0.49 -4.89
N PRO A 95 10.95 -0.87 -4.85
CA PRO A 95 10.19 -0.85 -3.60
C PRO A 95 10.60 -1.96 -2.62
N GLY A 96 11.37 -2.95 -3.10
CA GLY A 96 11.78 -4.15 -2.37
C GLY A 96 10.87 -5.32 -2.69
N TYR A 97 11.40 -6.29 -3.44
CA TYR A 97 10.69 -7.52 -3.80
C TYR A 97 11.23 -8.69 -2.98
N PRO A 98 10.38 -9.48 -2.29
CA PRO A 98 10.83 -10.66 -1.57
C PRO A 98 11.43 -11.73 -2.48
N THR A 99 11.00 -11.78 -3.74
CA THR A 99 11.53 -12.73 -4.75
C THR A 99 13.00 -12.49 -5.08
N ASP A 100 13.57 -11.35 -4.70
CA ASP A 100 14.99 -11.05 -4.92
C ASP A 100 15.89 -11.85 -3.97
N PHE A 101 15.35 -12.43 -2.89
CA PHE A 101 16.13 -13.14 -1.87
C PHE A 101 15.39 -14.32 -1.19
N ILE A 102 14.11 -14.55 -1.52
CA ILE A 102 13.33 -15.71 -1.03
C ILE A 102 13.05 -16.64 -2.20
N GLU A 103 13.42 -17.90 -2.02
CA GLU A 103 13.15 -18.96 -3.00
C GLU A 103 11.66 -19.29 -3.09
N LYS A 104 11.21 -19.61 -4.30
CA LYS A 104 9.83 -20.00 -4.56
C LYS A 104 9.62 -21.44 -4.11
N ILE A 105 8.47 -21.69 -3.49
CA ILE A 105 8.05 -23.03 -3.10
C ILE A 105 7.51 -23.75 -4.34
N GLU A 106 8.15 -24.85 -4.69
CA GLU A 106 7.65 -25.79 -5.71
C GLU A 106 6.56 -26.66 -5.10
N LEU A 107 5.32 -26.52 -5.58
CA LEU A 107 4.15 -27.23 -5.06
C LEU A 107 4.06 -28.70 -5.54
N GLU A 108 5.04 -29.20 -6.29
CA GLU A 108 5.00 -30.51 -6.97
C GLU A 108 5.78 -31.62 -6.26
N GLN A 109 6.33 -31.41 -5.05
CA GLN A 109 7.02 -32.50 -4.34
C GLN A 109 6.06 -33.42 -3.56
N PRO A 110 6.19 -34.76 -3.67
CA PRO A 110 5.44 -35.71 -2.86
C PRO A 110 5.90 -35.57 -1.40
N GLY A 111 5.13 -34.83 -0.60
CA GLY A 111 5.46 -34.52 0.80
C GLY A 111 5.00 -33.15 1.30
N CYS A 112 4.43 -32.29 0.44
CA CYS A 112 3.90 -30.99 0.87
C CYS A 112 2.71 -31.17 1.84
N PRO A 113 2.72 -30.54 3.04
CA PRO A 113 1.61 -30.63 3.98
C PRO A 113 0.29 -30.17 3.33
N PRO A 114 -0.83 -30.91 3.48
CA PRO A 114 -2.13 -30.56 2.90
C PRO A 114 -2.63 -29.14 3.24
N ALA A 115 -2.11 -28.56 4.33
CA ALA A 115 -2.49 -27.24 4.85
C ALA A 115 -2.10 -26.06 3.92
N LEU A 116 -1.06 -26.18 3.09
CA LEU A 116 -0.67 -25.11 2.14
C LEU A 116 -1.50 -25.14 0.84
N ALA A 117 -1.95 -26.32 0.43
CA ALA A 117 -2.73 -26.52 -0.79
C ALA A 117 -4.23 -26.17 -0.63
N GLN A 118 -4.75 -26.18 0.61
CA GLN A 118 -6.17 -26.03 0.91
C GLN A 118 -6.59 -24.64 1.41
N GLN A 119 -5.68 -23.66 1.48
CA GLN A 119 -6.08 -22.32 1.88
C GLN A 119 -6.93 -21.69 0.78
N PRO A 120 -8.22 -21.36 1.03
CA PRO A 120 -9.06 -20.75 0.01
C PRO A 120 -8.44 -19.42 -0.43
N ALA A 121 -8.41 -19.18 -1.74
CA ALA A 121 -7.86 -17.97 -2.35
C ALA A 121 -8.45 -16.67 -1.75
N THR A 122 -9.57 -16.76 -1.03
CA THR A 122 -10.24 -15.69 -0.30
C THR A 122 -9.52 -15.24 0.98
N PHE A 123 -8.58 -16.00 1.54
CA PHE A 123 -7.85 -15.59 2.75
C PHE A 123 -6.58 -14.79 2.44
N SER A 124 -5.98 -15.01 1.26
CA SER A 124 -4.65 -14.47 0.91
C SER A 124 -4.68 -13.18 0.07
N ASP A 125 -5.80 -12.86 -0.59
CA ASP A 125 -5.85 -11.84 -1.65
C ASP A 125 -6.93 -10.74 -1.49
N THR A 126 -7.78 -10.75 -0.47
CA THR A 126 -8.93 -9.78 -0.34
C THR A 126 -8.92 -8.86 0.87
N ARG A 127 -7.94 -8.93 1.77
CA ARG A 127 -7.69 -7.88 2.80
C ARG A 127 -6.63 -6.86 2.41
N GLY A 128 -6.07 -6.96 1.20
CA GLY A 128 -5.45 -5.83 0.52
C GLY A 128 -6.54 -5.10 -0.24
N MET A 129 -7.23 -4.15 0.40
CA MET A 129 -8.20 -3.30 -0.28
C MET A 129 -7.53 -2.66 -1.50
N SER A 130 -8.02 -3.02 -2.68
CA SER A 130 -7.74 -2.31 -3.92
C SER A 130 -8.20 -0.86 -3.75
N PHE A 131 -7.27 0.09 -3.87
CA PHE A 131 -7.53 1.54 -3.84
C PHE A 131 -8.40 2.01 -5.05
N GLU A 132 -8.73 1.13 -5.99
CA GLU A 132 -9.55 1.45 -7.17
C GLU A 132 -11.03 1.80 -6.87
N LEU A 133 -11.48 1.76 -5.60
CA LEU A 133 -12.84 2.15 -5.21
C LEU A 133 -12.99 3.64 -4.81
N MET A 134 -12.26 4.55 -5.46
CA MET A 134 -12.39 6.01 -5.26
C MET A 134 -12.64 6.82 -6.54
N SER A 135 -13.07 6.18 -7.63
CA SER A 135 -13.71 6.89 -8.75
C SER A 135 -15.23 6.75 -8.67
N PRO A 136 -16.02 7.83 -8.87
CA PRO A 136 -17.46 7.76 -8.78
C PRO A 136 -18.01 7.11 -10.05
N ALA A 137 -18.02 5.78 -10.10
CA ALA A 137 -18.92 5.07 -10.97
C ALA A 137 -20.21 4.81 -10.17
N VAL A 138 -21.27 5.50 -10.56
CA VAL A 138 -22.63 5.31 -10.04
C VAL A 138 -23.03 3.86 -10.30
N ASP A 139 -23.00 3.00 -9.28
CA ASP A 139 -23.53 1.65 -9.37
C ASP A 139 -24.98 1.64 -8.89
N LEU A 140 -25.88 1.79 -9.86
CA LEU A 140 -27.32 1.76 -9.70
C LEU A 140 -27.79 0.30 -9.75
N SER A 141 -27.49 -0.53 -8.75
CA SER A 141 -27.90 -1.95 -8.78
C SER A 141 -28.24 -2.61 -7.45
N HIS A 142 -28.37 -1.85 -6.35
CA HIS A 142 -28.87 -2.38 -5.07
C HIS A 142 -30.14 -1.67 -4.58
N HIS A 143 -31.18 -1.60 -5.40
CA HIS A 143 -32.56 -1.35 -4.96
C HIS A 143 -33.57 -1.95 -5.95
N ALA A 144 -33.68 -3.29 -5.98
CA ALA A 144 -34.82 -3.95 -6.63
C ALA A 144 -35.01 -5.36 -6.03
N SER A 145 -35.43 -5.41 -4.78
CA SER A 145 -35.96 -6.65 -4.18
C SER A 145 -37.11 -6.28 -3.24
N ALA A 146 -38.10 -5.62 -3.81
CA ALA A 146 -39.46 -5.58 -3.30
C ALA A 146 -40.37 -5.17 -4.46
N LEU A 147 -41.36 -6.02 -4.74
CA LEU A 147 -42.61 -5.80 -5.51
C LEU A 147 -42.81 -6.73 -6.73
N SER A 148 -43.75 -7.66 -6.50
CA SER A 148 -44.83 -8.13 -7.36
C SER A 148 -44.55 -8.92 -8.65
N ASN A 149 -44.93 -10.20 -8.59
CA ASN A 149 -45.94 -10.86 -9.44
C ASN A 149 -46.34 -10.15 -10.76
N SER A 150 -46.19 -10.85 -11.88
CA SER A 150 -47.29 -11.38 -12.72
C SER A 150 -46.87 -11.57 -14.18
N GLY A 151 -47.43 -12.60 -14.84
CA GLY A 151 -47.83 -12.51 -16.25
C GLY A 151 -46.89 -13.09 -17.33
N ASN A 152 -47.33 -14.20 -17.91
CA ASN A 152 -46.90 -14.83 -19.18
C ASN A 152 -46.87 -13.86 -20.38
N THR A 153 -45.97 -14.07 -21.37
CA THR A 153 -46.27 -14.50 -22.77
C THR A 153 -45.01 -14.44 -23.70
N VAL A 154 -45.14 -14.99 -24.92
CA VAL A 154 -44.13 -15.65 -25.78
C VAL A 154 -43.54 -14.71 -26.90
N PRO A 155 -42.89 -15.13 -28.02
CA PRO A 155 -41.49 -14.79 -28.36
C PRO A 155 -41.29 -14.07 -29.73
N ALA A 156 -40.04 -13.71 -30.10
CA ALA A 156 -39.71 -13.35 -31.50
C ALA A 156 -38.23 -13.61 -31.89
N THR A 157 -38.09 -14.64 -32.73
CA THR A 157 -37.17 -15.01 -33.85
C THR A 157 -36.40 -13.86 -34.55
N LEU A 158 -35.10 -13.93 -34.93
CA LEU A 158 -34.40 -14.55 -36.11
C LEU A 158 -32.94 -13.94 -36.20
N PRO A 159 -32.02 -14.23 -37.16
CA PRO A 159 -31.33 -15.49 -37.51
C PRO A 159 -29.80 -15.36 -37.82
N ALA A 160 -29.19 -16.52 -38.16
CA ALA A 160 -28.15 -16.78 -39.19
C ALA A 160 -26.61 -16.57 -38.96
N VAL A 161 -25.93 -17.70 -39.22
CA VAL A 161 -24.50 -18.11 -39.40
C VAL A 161 -24.07 -17.75 -40.86
N PRO A 162 -22.82 -17.87 -41.43
CA PRO A 162 -21.70 -18.83 -41.17
C PRO A 162 -20.27 -18.21 -41.35
N ALA A 163 -19.10 -18.87 -41.42
CA ALA A 163 -18.62 -20.26 -41.58
C ALA A 163 -17.11 -20.38 -41.21
N SER A 164 -16.74 -21.56 -40.66
CA SER A 164 -15.54 -22.41 -40.97
C SER A 164 -14.09 -21.86 -40.89
N THR A 165 -13.00 -22.63 -40.73
CA THR A 165 -12.72 -24.08 -40.73
C THR A 165 -11.37 -24.36 -40.00
N LYS A 166 -11.27 -25.55 -39.37
CA LYS A 166 -10.16 -26.53 -39.20
C LYS A 166 -8.76 -26.18 -39.79
N GLN A 167 -7.61 -26.65 -39.28
CA GLN A 167 -7.26 -28.05 -39.02
C GLN A 167 -5.85 -28.24 -38.41
N ASP A 168 -5.66 -29.41 -37.78
CA ASP A 168 -4.49 -29.96 -37.05
C ASP A 168 -3.23 -30.33 -37.87
N LYS A 169 -2.10 -30.54 -37.15
CA LYS A 169 -1.12 -31.67 -37.19
C LYS A 169 0.25 -31.18 -36.64
N VAL A 170 0.77 -31.67 -35.50
CA VAL A 170 1.49 -32.94 -35.23
C VAL A 170 2.64 -33.23 -36.19
N TYR A 171 3.89 -33.18 -35.70
CA TYR A 171 4.94 -34.18 -35.97
C TYR A 171 6.03 -34.19 -34.88
N GLN A 172 6.51 -35.41 -34.64
CA GLN A 172 7.50 -35.88 -33.68
C GLN A 172 8.96 -35.76 -34.19
N THR A 173 9.87 -35.56 -33.23
CA THR A 173 11.17 -36.26 -33.01
C THR A 173 12.23 -36.33 -34.11
N THR A 174 13.45 -35.83 -33.83
CA THR A 174 14.71 -36.61 -33.98
C THR A 174 15.91 -36.00 -33.22
N LEU A 175 16.81 -36.90 -32.79
CA LEU A 175 17.96 -36.79 -31.89
C LEU A 175 19.32 -36.67 -32.64
N ARG A 176 20.39 -36.44 -31.83
CA ARG A 176 21.88 -36.58 -32.02
C ARG A 176 22.64 -35.29 -32.38
N HIS A 177 23.84 -34.96 -31.87
CA HIS A 177 24.96 -35.62 -31.14
C HIS A 177 25.65 -34.52 -30.25
N GLN A 178 26.05 -34.74 -28.98
CA GLN A 178 27.24 -35.41 -28.40
C GLN A 178 28.53 -34.53 -28.29
N GLY A 179 29.13 -34.47 -27.08
CA GLY A 179 30.48 -33.94 -26.77
C GLY A 179 30.62 -33.33 -25.35
N THR A 180 30.78 -34.13 -24.28
CA THR A 180 32.04 -34.44 -23.53
C THR A 180 32.85 -33.26 -22.97
N SER A 181 32.84 -33.09 -21.64
CA SER A 181 34.03 -33.16 -20.72
C SER A 181 33.75 -32.53 -19.33
N THR A 182 34.00 -33.32 -18.29
CA THR A 182 34.33 -32.92 -16.89
C THR A 182 35.79 -33.38 -16.64
N PRO A 183 36.47 -33.20 -15.47
CA PRO A 183 36.07 -32.59 -14.18
C PRO A 183 37.14 -31.64 -13.56
N GLY A 184 36.82 -31.01 -12.42
CA GLY A 184 37.79 -30.29 -11.58
C GLY A 184 37.21 -29.90 -10.23
N GLU A 185 37.50 -30.70 -9.21
CA GLU A 185 37.11 -30.57 -7.80
C GLU A 185 37.85 -29.45 -7.05
N ALA A 186 37.20 -28.86 -6.03
CA ALA A 186 37.83 -28.38 -4.79
C ALA A 186 36.76 -28.26 -3.67
N HIS A 187 36.64 -29.30 -2.85
CA HIS A 187 37.09 -29.40 -1.45
C HIS A 187 36.19 -28.72 -0.38
N ILE A 188 35.42 -29.59 0.29
CA ILE A 188 34.74 -29.38 1.57
C ILE A 188 35.71 -29.73 2.70
N VAL A 189 35.81 -28.87 3.71
CA VAL A 189 36.55 -29.14 4.96
C VAL A 189 35.60 -29.85 5.94
N GLY A 190 35.97 -31.08 6.31
CA GLY A 190 35.30 -31.87 7.34
C GLY A 190 35.82 -31.58 8.75
N VAL A 191 34.97 -31.87 9.74
CA VAL A 191 35.33 -31.99 11.16
C VAL A 191 34.81 -33.36 11.64
N PRO A 192 35.55 -34.13 12.47
CA PRO A 192 35.45 -35.58 12.56
C PRO A 192 34.35 -36.08 13.50
N ALA A 193 33.93 -37.32 13.25
CA ALA A 193 33.02 -38.09 14.09
C ALA A 193 33.79 -38.87 15.18
N ASP A 194 33.32 -38.78 16.42
CA ASP A 194 33.59 -39.76 17.48
C ASP A 194 32.28 -40.53 17.78
N PRO A 195 32.31 -41.88 17.92
CA PRO A 195 31.11 -42.69 18.06
C PRO A 195 30.94 -43.18 19.50
N GLU A 196 29.96 -42.65 20.26
CA GLU A 196 29.43 -43.37 21.43
C GLU A 196 28.07 -42.85 21.89
N SER A 197 27.17 -43.79 22.20
CA SER A 197 25.80 -43.65 22.77
C SER A 197 24.65 -43.25 21.81
N MET A 198 24.21 -44.25 21.04
CA MET A 198 22.87 -44.27 20.43
C MET A 198 21.84 -44.58 21.53
N HIS A 199 21.17 -43.55 22.08
CA HIS A 199 19.96 -43.71 22.87
C HIS A 199 18.78 -43.20 22.03
N VAL A 200 17.96 -44.13 21.54
CA VAL A 200 16.71 -43.86 20.85
C VAL A 200 15.68 -43.44 21.91
N PRO A 201 15.11 -42.22 21.90
CA PRO A 201 13.93 -41.95 22.69
C PRO A 201 12.74 -42.66 22.03
N GLY A 202 12.08 -43.54 22.77
CA GLY A 202 10.83 -44.18 22.37
C GLY A 202 9.71 -43.15 22.11
N PRO A 203 8.57 -43.60 21.54
CA PRO A 203 7.49 -42.70 21.15
C PRO A 203 7.00 -41.90 22.35
N ALA A 204 6.93 -40.58 22.19
CA ALA A 204 6.41 -39.67 23.20
C ALA A 204 4.99 -40.08 23.61
N PRO A 205 4.66 -40.04 24.92
CA PRO A 205 3.29 -40.30 25.35
C PRO A 205 2.35 -39.24 24.77
N PRO A 206 1.08 -39.59 24.47
CA PRO A 206 0.12 -38.63 23.96
C PRO A 206 -0.01 -37.49 24.98
N LEU A 207 0.15 -36.26 24.48
CA LEU A 207 -0.10 -35.03 25.24
C LEU A 207 -1.51 -35.10 25.83
N SER A 208 -1.60 -35.40 27.12
CA SER A 208 -2.82 -35.14 27.88
C SER A 208 -3.03 -33.63 27.84
N HIS A 209 -4.10 -33.21 27.16
CA HIS A 209 -4.68 -31.89 27.35
C HIS A 209 -5.13 -31.78 28.82
N GLU A 210 -4.21 -31.44 29.72
CA GLU A 210 -4.61 -30.88 31.01
C GLU A 210 -5.19 -29.51 30.71
N ASN A 211 -6.52 -29.45 30.71
CA ASN A 211 -7.27 -28.21 30.70
C ASN A 211 -6.89 -27.43 31.96
N PHE A 212 -5.95 -26.51 31.83
CA PHE A 212 -5.77 -25.43 32.79
C PHE A 212 -7.01 -24.53 32.68
N HIS A 213 -8.07 -24.90 33.39
CA HIS A 213 -9.24 -24.03 33.58
C HIS A 213 -8.79 -22.82 34.40
N ASP A 214 -8.45 -21.73 33.73
CA ASP A 214 -8.52 -20.41 34.32
C ASP A 214 -10.01 -20.01 34.35
N PRO A 215 -10.65 -19.90 35.52
CA PRO A 215 -12.08 -19.59 35.63
C PRO A 215 -12.46 -18.20 35.10
N ASN A 216 -11.51 -17.37 34.66
CA ASN A 216 -11.75 -16.08 34.01
C ASN A 216 -11.63 -16.07 32.48
N LEU A 217 -11.47 -17.23 31.83
CA LEU A 217 -11.42 -17.34 30.36
C LEU A 217 -12.75 -17.77 29.70
N ASP A 218 -13.73 -18.26 30.48
CA ASP A 218 -15.02 -18.76 29.97
C ASP A 218 -16.13 -17.71 29.82
N ALA A 219 -15.88 -16.45 30.18
CA ALA A 219 -16.82 -15.38 29.88
C ALA A 219 -16.66 -14.95 28.41
N SER A 220 -17.61 -15.36 27.56
CA SER A 220 -17.79 -14.76 26.24
C SER A 220 -17.74 -13.24 26.39
N PRO A 221 -16.90 -12.52 25.63
CA PRO A 221 -16.74 -11.08 25.80
C PRO A 221 -18.12 -10.43 25.68
N PRO A 222 -18.45 -9.45 26.55
CA PRO A 222 -19.77 -8.84 26.54
C PRO A 222 -20.08 -8.33 25.14
N MET A 223 -21.34 -8.48 24.71
CA MET A 223 -21.81 -8.24 23.34
C MET A 223 -21.31 -6.92 22.72
N PHE A 224 -21.07 -5.91 23.56
CA PHE A 224 -20.53 -4.61 23.16
C PHE A 224 -19.16 -4.34 23.82
N SER A 225 -18.14 -5.11 23.42
CA SER A 225 -16.74 -4.89 23.79
C SER A 225 -15.85 -4.77 22.56
N ARG A 226 -14.64 -4.24 22.75
CA ARG A 226 -13.61 -4.28 21.71
C ARG A 226 -13.23 -5.74 21.45
N GLN A 227 -13.35 -6.17 20.21
CA GLN A 227 -12.93 -7.49 19.75
C GLN A 227 -11.82 -7.36 18.71
N PRO A 228 -10.54 -7.42 19.14
CA PRO A 228 -9.41 -7.49 18.22
C PRO A 228 -9.46 -8.71 17.32
N SER A 229 -8.76 -8.62 16.19
CA SER A 229 -8.53 -9.80 15.35
C SER A 229 -7.70 -10.84 16.11
N THR A 230 -8.18 -12.08 16.14
CA THR A 230 -7.47 -13.25 16.68
C THR A 230 -6.61 -13.96 15.63
N THR A 231 -6.50 -13.39 14.43
CA THR A 231 -5.73 -13.95 13.33
C THR A 231 -4.24 -13.98 13.69
N PRO A 232 -3.55 -15.12 13.58
CA PRO A 232 -2.13 -15.24 13.92
C PRO A 232 -1.24 -14.64 12.81
N ILE A 233 -1.08 -13.32 12.81
CA ILE A 233 -0.39 -12.55 11.74
C ILE A 233 1.11 -12.84 11.64
N LEU A 234 1.74 -13.39 12.69
CA LEU A 234 3.17 -13.75 12.69
C LEU A 234 3.42 -15.21 12.29
N VAL A 235 2.38 -16.03 12.15
CA VAL A 235 2.51 -17.43 11.78
C VAL A 235 2.61 -17.53 10.25
N SER A 236 3.76 -18.02 9.79
CA SER A 236 4.23 -17.97 8.41
C SER A 236 3.32 -18.75 7.43
N GLU A 237 2.74 -19.84 7.93
CA GLU A 237 1.88 -20.80 7.24
C GLU A 237 0.57 -20.15 6.77
N TYR A 238 0.13 -19.06 7.42
CA TYR A 238 -1.07 -18.30 7.03
C TYR A 238 -0.76 -17.15 6.06
N ARG A 239 0.49 -16.98 5.65
CA ARG A 239 0.95 -15.85 4.83
C ARG A 239 1.48 -16.26 3.46
N PHE A 240 0.99 -17.35 2.88
CA PHE A 240 1.42 -17.76 1.55
C PHE A 240 0.84 -16.85 0.43
N CYS A 241 1.65 -16.57 -0.59
CA CYS A 241 1.22 -15.97 -1.85
C CYS A 241 1.14 -17.04 -2.94
N ASN A 242 -0.07 -17.36 -3.42
CA ASN A 242 -0.23 -18.33 -4.50
C ASN A 242 0.41 -17.87 -5.84
N LYS A 243 0.50 -16.56 -6.06
CA LYS A 243 0.99 -15.98 -7.32
C LYS A 243 2.52 -16.01 -7.40
N ASP A 244 3.19 -15.48 -6.38
CA ASP A 244 4.65 -15.49 -6.32
C ASP A 244 5.21 -16.82 -5.81
N ARG A 245 4.36 -17.68 -5.23
CA ARG A 245 4.70 -18.96 -4.58
C ARG A 245 5.71 -18.81 -3.45
N ILE A 246 5.54 -17.79 -2.63
CA ILE A 246 6.40 -17.52 -1.47
C ILE A 246 5.57 -17.42 -0.20
N ILE A 247 6.18 -17.74 0.94
CA ILE A 247 5.67 -17.31 2.24
C ILE A 247 6.00 -15.82 2.38
N LYS A 248 4.96 -14.98 2.43
CA LYS A 248 5.10 -13.51 2.51
C LYS A 248 5.79 -13.17 3.84
N PRO A 249 6.94 -12.48 3.82
CA PRO A 249 7.49 -11.89 5.02
C PRO A 249 6.46 -10.98 5.72
N PRO A 250 6.69 -10.64 7.00
CA PRO A 250 5.87 -9.65 7.68
C PRO A 250 5.68 -8.38 6.84
N ARG A 251 4.47 -7.80 6.92
CA ARG A 251 4.06 -6.58 6.19
C ARG A 251 4.15 -6.63 4.65
N THR A 252 4.42 -7.80 4.07
CA THR A 252 4.46 -8.00 2.61
C THR A 252 3.06 -8.30 2.06
N HIS A 253 2.71 -7.65 0.94
CA HIS A 253 1.46 -7.87 0.22
C HIS A 253 1.69 -7.97 -1.28
N HIS A 254 0.85 -8.74 -1.98
CA HIS A 254 0.89 -8.87 -3.43
C HIS A 254 0.24 -7.66 -4.10
N CYS A 255 1.00 -6.93 -4.91
CA CYS A 255 0.46 -5.86 -5.73
C CYS A 255 0.00 -6.42 -7.07
N ARG A 256 -1.31 -6.38 -7.32
CA ARG A 256 -1.91 -6.85 -8.57
C ARG A 256 -1.47 -6.04 -9.79
N ALA A 257 -1.29 -4.73 -9.65
CA ALA A 257 -0.85 -3.87 -10.75
C ALA A 257 0.60 -4.17 -11.17
N CYS A 258 1.49 -4.45 -10.20
CA CYS A 258 2.86 -4.87 -10.49
C CYS A 258 3.00 -6.38 -10.77
N GLY A 259 2.02 -7.19 -10.37
CA GLY A 259 2.02 -8.64 -10.50
C GLY A 259 3.01 -9.36 -9.57
N THR A 260 3.41 -8.76 -8.46
CA THR A 260 4.35 -9.36 -7.51
C THR A 260 4.19 -8.83 -6.08
N CYS A 261 4.67 -9.59 -5.10
CA CYS A 261 4.76 -9.19 -3.70
C CYS A 261 5.75 -8.05 -3.48
N VAL A 262 5.40 -7.13 -2.58
CA VAL A 262 6.23 -5.98 -2.23
C VAL A 262 6.42 -5.95 -0.72
N LEU A 263 7.67 -5.81 -0.28
CA LEU A 263 8.04 -5.69 1.12
C LEU A 263 7.47 -4.41 1.73
N LYS A 264 6.95 -4.50 2.96
CA LYS A 264 6.30 -3.39 3.67
C LYS A 264 5.38 -2.58 2.73
N TYR A 265 4.53 -3.29 1.99
CA TYR A 265 3.71 -2.70 0.94
C TYR A 265 2.83 -1.58 1.50
N ASP A 266 3.03 -0.36 1.00
CA ASP A 266 2.21 0.79 1.35
C ASP A 266 1.06 0.93 0.36
N HIS A 267 1.39 1.22 -0.90
CA HIS A 267 0.42 1.34 -1.98
C HIS A 267 1.08 1.22 -3.35
N HIS A 268 0.26 1.02 -4.39
CA HIS A 268 0.68 1.21 -5.77
C HIS A 268 0.45 2.66 -6.18
N CYS A 269 1.50 3.33 -6.68
CA CYS A 269 1.41 4.74 -7.05
C CYS A 269 1.65 4.92 -8.55
N PRO A 270 0.60 5.23 -9.33
CA PRO A 270 0.77 5.49 -10.76
C PRO A 270 1.75 6.64 -11.04
N TRP A 271 1.74 7.69 -10.22
CA TRP A 271 2.57 8.89 -10.40
C TRP A 271 4.09 8.64 -10.30
N VAL A 272 4.52 7.59 -9.60
CA VAL A 272 5.92 7.15 -9.58
C VAL A 272 6.16 5.95 -10.50
N GLY A 273 5.08 5.37 -11.04
CA GLY A 273 5.10 4.29 -12.03
C GLY A 273 5.52 2.93 -11.48
N HIS A 274 5.36 2.72 -10.17
CA HIS A 274 5.50 1.43 -9.47
C HIS A 274 5.00 1.54 -8.00
N CYS A 275 5.31 0.55 -7.16
CA CYS A 275 4.87 0.53 -5.77
C CYS A 275 5.70 1.42 -4.85
N VAL A 276 5.09 1.80 -3.73
CA VAL A 276 5.79 2.33 -2.56
C VAL A 276 5.86 1.21 -1.52
N GLY A 277 7.06 0.88 -1.08
CA GLY A 277 7.37 -0.22 -0.17
C GLY A 277 8.59 0.08 0.70
N ALA A 278 9.16 -0.97 1.30
CA ALA A 278 10.21 -0.85 2.31
C ALA A 278 11.39 0.06 1.90
N TYR A 279 11.87 -0.07 0.66
CA TYR A 279 13.13 0.57 0.24
C TYR A 279 12.97 1.98 -0.32
N ASN A 280 11.78 2.37 -0.77
CA ASN A 280 11.54 3.67 -1.40
C ASN A 280 10.53 4.57 -0.65
N HIS A 281 9.95 4.11 0.47
CA HIS A 281 8.97 4.88 1.25
C HIS A 281 9.50 6.26 1.68
N LYS A 282 10.75 6.32 2.15
CA LYS A 282 11.42 7.60 2.49
C LYS A 282 11.47 8.56 1.30
N PHE A 283 11.85 8.07 0.12
CA PHE A 283 11.95 8.90 -1.08
C PHE A 283 10.58 9.39 -1.53
N PHE A 284 9.54 8.57 -1.40
CA PHE A 284 8.17 8.99 -1.65
C PHE A 284 7.75 10.16 -0.74
N VAL A 285 8.03 10.09 0.56
CA VAL A 285 7.72 11.15 1.52
C VAL A 285 8.46 12.45 1.19
N ASN A 286 9.75 12.36 0.86
CA ASN A 286 10.54 13.51 0.42
C ASN A 286 9.96 14.13 -0.86
N PHE A 287 9.57 13.31 -1.84
CA PHE A 287 8.97 13.78 -3.08
C PHE A 287 7.68 14.57 -2.83
N VAL A 288 6.72 14.02 -2.08
CA VAL A 288 5.44 14.72 -1.82
C VAL A 288 5.64 15.97 -0.94
N GLN A 289 6.62 15.96 -0.04
CA GLN A 289 6.98 17.13 0.77
C GLN A 289 7.48 18.27 -0.11
N TRP A 290 8.52 18.03 -0.92
CA TRP A 290 9.10 19.07 -1.77
C TRP A 290 8.14 19.51 -2.88
N ALA A 291 7.35 18.60 -3.43
CA ALA A 291 6.32 18.93 -4.42
C ALA A 291 5.24 19.85 -3.82
N SER A 292 4.83 19.61 -2.57
CA SER A 292 3.90 20.48 -1.84
C SER A 292 4.50 21.87 -1.59
N ILE A 293 5.75 21.94 -1.12
CA ILE A 293 6.44 23.23 -0.85
C ILE A 293 6.58 24.04 -2.15
N LEU A 294 7.04 23.42 -3.24
CA LEU A 294 7.17 24.08 -4.54
C LEU A 294 5.81 24.58 -5.06
N SER A 295 4.77 23.76 -4.94
CA SER A 295 3.42 24.13 -5.40
C SER A 295 2.87 25.32 -4.61
N PHE A 296 2.99 25.32 -3.28
CA PHE A 296 2.53 26.46 -2.46
C PHE A 296 3.37 27.72 -2.67
N TRP A 297 4.68 27.58 -2.89
CA TRP A 297 5.54 28.70 -3.27
C TRP A 297 5.06 29.36 -4.56
N MET A 298 4.85 28.57 -5.62
CA MET A 298 4.34 29.08 -6.90
C MET A 298 2.95 29.70 -6.75
N PHE A 299 2.04 29.03 -6.04
CA PHE A 299 0.69 29.52 -5.79
C PHE A 299 0.72 30.87 -5.06
N ALA A 300 1.45 30.98 -3.95
CA ALA A 300 1.49 32.18 -3.12
C ALA A 300 2.14 33.37 -3.85
N THR A 301 3.24 33.14 -4.57
CA THR A 301 3.95 34.21 -5.30
C THR A 301 3.11 34.76 -6.45
N ILE A 302 2.46 33.90 -7.23
CA ILE A 302 1.58 34.33 -8.32
C ILE A 302 0.34 35.03 -7.78
N LEU A 303 -0.35 34.42 -6.81
CA LEU A 303 -1.56 35.00 -6.23
C LEU A 303 -1.28 36.36 -5.60
N GLY A 304 -0.24 36.45 -4.77
CA GLY A 304 0.13 37.68 -4.08
C GLY A 304 0.45 38.84 -5.01
N LEU A 305 1.21 38.60 -6.08
CA LEU A 305 1.55 39.64 -7.06
C LEU A 305 0.35 40.02 -7.95
N ASN A 306 -0.51 39.06 -8.31
CA ASN A 306 -1.72 39.38 -9.06
C ASN A 306 -2.71 40.22 -8.23
N ILE A 307 -2.93 39.86 -6.95
CA ILE A 307 -3.78 40.67 -6.05
C ILE A 307 -3.21 42.09 -5.92
N LYS A 308 -1.90 42.21 -5.65
CA LYS A 308 -1.25 43.52 -5.53
C LYS A 308 -1.37 44.35 -6.81
N SER A 309 -1.24 43.74 -7.97
CA SER A 309 -1.40 44.44 -9.26
C SER A 309 -2.81 44.98 -9.46
N HIS A 310 -3.85 44.20 -9.15
CA HIS A 310 -5.25 44.57 -9.36
C HIS A 310 -5.78 45.64 -8.39
N THR A 311 -5.03 45.93 -7.32
CA THR A 311 -5.33 47.10 -6.48
C THR A 311 -4.93 48.43 -7.12
N ARG A 312 -4.25 48.42 -8.27
CA ARG A 312 -3.85 49.63 -9.00
C ARG A 312 -4.87 49.97 -10.10
N SER A 313 -5.12 51.26 -10.31
CA SER A 313 -6.11 51.77 -11.30
C SER A 313 -5.79 51.42 -12.76
N SER A 314 -4.57 51.01 -13.08
CA SER A 314 -4.11 50.63 -14.43
C SER A 314 -3.47 49.25 -14.40
N ALA A 315 -4.22 48.24 -13.93
CA ALA A 315 -3.72 46.88 -13.85
C ALA A 315 -3.60 46.25 -15.25
N PRO A 316 -2.47 45.60 -15.61
CA PRO A 316 -2.36 44.82 -16.84
C PRO A 316 -3.33 43.62 -16.80
N ALA A 317 -3.79 43.21 -17.98
CA ALA A 317 -4.66 42.04 -18.12
C ALA A 317 -3.98 40.77 -17.57
N ILE A 318 -4.76 39.90 -16.90
CA ILE A 318 -4.25 38.64 -16.36
C ILE A 318 -3.88 37.72 -17.53
N ASN A 319 -2.61 37.29 -17.57
CA ASN A 319 -2.17 36.28 -18.52
C ASN A 319 -2.90 34.94 -18.26
N PRO A 320 -3.59 34.34 -19.25
CA PRO A 320 -4.30 33.08 -19.08
C PRO A 320 -3.43 31.94 -18.54
N GLN A 321 -2.13 31.94 -18.86
CA GLN A 321 -1.21 30.92 -18.38
C GLN A 321 -0.96 31.02 -16.86
N HIS A 322 -1.05 32.22 -16.27
CA HIS A 322 -0.99 32.39 -14.81
C HIS A 322 -2.22 31.77 -14.13
N ILE A 323 -3.40 31.85 -14.76
CA ILE A 323 -4.63 31.25 -14.24
C ILE A 323 -4.50 29.72 -14.25
N VAL A 324 -4.03 29.14 -15.36
CA VAL A 324 -3.78 27.70 -15.46
C VAL A 324 -2.75 27.25 -14.43
N LEU A 325 -1.65 27.98 -14.28
CA LEU A 325 -0.63 27.67 -13.27
C LEU A 325 -1.18 27.76 -11.84
N LEU A 326 -2.01 28.76 -11.54
CA LEU A 326 -2.65 28.90 -10.23
C LEU A 326 -3.58 27.72 -9.93
N ALA A 327 -4.38 27.28 -10.90
CA ALA A 327 -5.26 26.14 -10.75
C ALA A 327 -4.48 24.83 -10.53
N LEU A 328 -3.43 24.58 -11.34
CA LEU A 328 -2.59 23.40 -11.22
C LEU A 328 -1.85 23.35 -9.88
N THR A 329 -1.25 24.47 -9.47
CA THR A 329 -0.50 24.55 -8.20
C THR A 329 -1.40 24.44 -6.98
N ALA A 330 -2.64 24.95 -7.04
CA ALA A 330 -3.63 24.75 -5.98
C ALA A 330 -4.05 23.27 -5.87
N LEU A 331 -4.45 22.65 -6.98
CA LEU A 331 -4.93 21.27 -7.01
C LEU A 331 -3.84 20.29 -6.57
N PHE A 332 -2.68 20.32 -7.23
CA PHE A 332 -1.58 19.40 -6.93
C PHE A 332 -0.88 19.76 -5.61
N GLY A 333 -0.80 21.04 -5.25
CA GLY A 333 -0.26 21.46 -3.96
C GLY A 333 -1.08 20.94 -2.78
N LEU A 334 -2.41 21.08 -2.83
CA LEU A 334 -3.30 20.53 -1.82
C LEU A 334 -3.25 19.00 -1.78
N PHE A 335 -3.29 18.35 -2.94
CA PHE A 335 -3.19 16.89 -3.04
C PHE A 335 -1.88 16.36 -2.42
N CYS A 336 -0.73 16.94 -2.80
CA CYS A 336 0.57 16.54 -2.26
C CYS A 336 0.68 16.84 -0.76
N PHE A 337 0.13 17.96 -0.29
CA PHE A 337 0.14 18.30 1.13
C PHE A 337 -0.65 17.32 1.98
N LEU A 338 -1.88 16.98 1.59
CA LEU A 338 -2.72 16.02 2.31
C LEU A 338 -2.10 14.61 2.28
N MET A 339 -1.49 14.22 1.15
CA MET A 339 -0.74 12.98 1.05
C MET A 339 0.47 12.98 2.00
N PHE A 340 1.25 14.07 2.05
CA PHE A 340 2.37 14.22 2.97
C PHE A 340 1.94 14.10 4.42
N LEU A 341 0.90 14.83 4.85
CA LEU A 341 0.38 14.75 6.22
C LEU A 341 -0.09 13.34 6.58
N THR A 342 -0.76 12.67 5.65
CA THR A 342 -1.22 11.28 5.83
C THR A 342 -0.04 10.36 6.03
N GLN A 343 0.98 10.43 5.17
CA GLN A 343 2.17 9.60 5.26
C GLN A 343 2.97 9.87 6.55
N VAL A 344 3.11 11.14 6.95
CA VAL A 344 3.72 11.51 8.24
C VAL A 344 2.95 10.88 9.40
N GLN A 345 1.62 10.97 9.39
CA GLN A 345 0.80 10.36 10.44
C GLN A 345 0.94 8.83 10.48
N LEU A 346 0.93 8.17 9.33
CA LEU A 346 1.07 6.72 9.21
C LEU A 346 2.44 6.26 9.69
N ILE A 347 3.52 6.93 9.29
CA ILE A 347 4.88 6.66 9.77
C ILE A 347 4.95 6.86 11.28
N MET A 348 4.42 7.96 11.81
CA MET A 348 4.41 8.23 13.25
C MET A 348 3.63 7.19 14.05
N LEU A 349 2.72 6.43 13.42
CA LEU A 349 1.99 5.31 14.00
C LEU A 349 2.60 3.93 13.69
N ASN A 350 3.69 3.88 12.90
CA ASN A 350 4.26 2.69 12.27
C ASN A 350 3.22 1.84 11.55
N GLN A 351 2.47 2.47 10.64
CA GLN A 351 1.44 1.83 9.83
C GLN A 351 1.77 2.03 8.35
N THR A 352 1.52 1.02 7.55
CA THR A 352 1.31 1.22 6.11
C THR A 352 -0.12 1.65 5.83
N THR A 353 -0.40 2.14 4.63
CA THR A 353 -1.74 2.49 4.18
C THR A 353 -2.67 1.29 4.27
N VAL A 354 -2.22 0.09 3.88
CA VAL A 354 -3.00 -1.17 4.02
C VAL A 354 -3.31 -1.48 5.48
N GLU A 355 -2.33 -1.38 6.37
CA GLU A 355 -2.53 -1.62 7.81
C GLU A 355 -3.51 -0.61 8.41
N SER A 356 -3.43 0.65 7.98
CA SER A 356 -4.32 1.73 8.42
C SER A 356 -5.80 1.47 8.14
N LEU A 357 -6.10 0.80 7.02
CA LEU A 357 -7.47 0.43 6.66
C LEU A 357 -8.04 -0.58 7.66
N GLY A 358 -7.24 -1.56 8.10
CA GLY A 358 -7.63 -2.48 9.17
C GLY A 358 -7.94 -1.75 10.48
N PHE A 359 -7.13 -0.76 10.85
CA PHE A 359 -7.40 0.07 12.02
C PHE A 359 -8.66 0.95 11.87
N ARG A 360 -8.95 1.45 10.67
CA ARG A 360 -10.19 2.20 10.38
C ARG A 360 -11.42 1.33 10.54
N THR A 361 -11.43 0.12 9.95
CA THR A 361 -12.54 -0.82 10.10
C THR A 361 -12.78 -1.25 11.55
N MET A 362 -11.73 -1.31 12.38
CA MET A 362 -11.91 -1.54 13.82
C MET A 362 -12.55 -0.32 14.51
N LYS A 363 -12.13 0.90 14.19
CA LYS A 363 -12.71 2.13 14.76
C LYS A 363 -14.18 2.33 14.35
N GLU A 364 -14.52 1.99 13.11
CA GLU A 364 -15.90 2.01 12.61
C GLU A 364 -16.78 1.04 13.41
N ARG A 365 -16.35 -0.21 13.60
CA ARG A 365 -17.04 -1.17 14.48
C ARG A 365 -17.19 -0.67 15.91
N GLU A 366 -16.17 -0.04 16.48
CA GLU A 366 -16.28 0.58 17.79
C GLU A 366 -17.31 1.72 17.82
N GLN A 367 -17.35 2.53 16.76
CA GLN A 367 -18.31 3.62 16.64
C GLN A 367 -19.74 3.10 16.54
N ASP A 368 -19.96 2.02 15.80
CA ASP A 368 -21.26 1.36 15.70
C ASP A 368 -21.66 0.77 17.05
N ASN A 369 -20.78 0.04 17.73
CA ASN A 369 -21.04 -0.47 19.08
C ASN A 369 -21.41 0.67 20.05
N LEU A 370 -20.73 1.80 19.99
CA LEU A 370 -21.04 2.96 20.81
C LEU A 370 -22.37 3.62 20.45
N ALA A 371 -22.79 3.57 19.18
CA ALA A 371 -24.08 4.07 18.74
C ALA A 371 -25.24 3.17 19.21
N HIS A 372 -25.00 1.85 19.31
CA HIS A 372 -25.96 0.91 19.90
C HIS A 372 -26.08 1.05 21.42
N MET A 373 -24.95 1.29 22.11
CA MET A 373 -24.94 1.40 23.58
C MET A 373 -25.42 2.76 24.11
N HIS A 374 -25.14 3.85 23.38
CA HIS A 374 -25.33 5.22 23.85
C HIS A 374 -26.01 6.06 22.79
N ARG A 375 -26.88 7.00 23.22
CA ARG A 375 -27.55 7.90 22.29
C ARG A 375 -26.53 8.81 21.59
N TRP A 376 -26.94 9.38 20.46
CA TRP A 376 -26.05 10.20 19.64
C TRP A 376 -25.44 11.38 20.42
N TYR A 377 -26.21 11.99 21.34
CA TYR A 377 -25.81 13.13 22.19
C TYR A 377 -25.06 12.76 23.48
N ASP A 378 -24.97 11.48 23.86
CA ASP A 378 -24.30 11.03 25.09
C ASP A 378 -22.76 10.97 24.93
N CYS A 379 -22.17 12.08 24.50
CA CYS A 379 -20.74 12.20 24.19
C CYS A 379 -19.84 11.78 25.37
N GLY A 380 -20.23 12.13 26.60
CA GLY A 380 -19.50 11.76 27.82
C GLY A 380 -19.50 10.24 28.07
N ALA A 381 -20.64 9.57 27.87
CA ALA A 381 -20.76 8.13 28.07
C ALA A 381 -19.99 7.34 27.00
N LYS A 382 -20.04 7.81 25.74
CA LYS A 382 -19.24 7.27 24.64
C LYS A 382 -17.74 7.39 24.92
N LYS A 383 -17.29 8.55 25.40
CA LYS A 383 -15.88 8.78 25.76
C LYS A 383 -15.42 7.85 26.90
N ARG A 384 -16.22 7.71 27.97
CA ARG A 384 -15.91 6.80 29.09
C ARG A 384 -15.82 5.34 28.64
N THR A 385 -16.70 4.92 27.73
CA THR A 385 -16.70 3.56 27.18
C THR A 385 -15.44 3.29 26.35
N ARG A 386 -15.06 4.21 25.45
CA ARG A 386 -13.78 4.13 24.71
C ARG A 386 -12.58 4.09 25.65
N GLN A 387 -12.55 4.93 26.68
CA GLN A 387 -11.48 4.94 27.67
C GLN A 387 -11.37 3.61 28.42
N ARG A 388 -12.51 2.96 28.73
CA ARG A 388 -12.52 1.62 29.33
C ARG A 388 -11.93 0.59 28.38
N TRP A 389 -12.32 0.59 27.11
CA TRP A 389 -11.75 -0.32 26.10
C TRP A 389 -10.25 -0.06 25.86
N ASP A 390 -9.81 1.20 25.83
CA ASP A 390 -8.40 1.57 25.75
C ASP A 390 -7.62 1.18 27.02
N LYS A 391 -8.25 1.20 28.19
CA LYS A 391 -7.67 0.67 29.42
C LYS A 391 -7.58 -0.86 29.40
N GLU A 392 -8.52 -1.56 28.79
CA GLU A 392 -8.47 -3.02 28.72
C GLU A 392 -7.50 -3.53 27.64
N TRP A 393 -7.46 -2.87 26.48
CA TRP A 393 -6.76 -3.38 25.30
C TRP A 393 -5.60 -2.49 24.83
N GLY A 394 -5.49 -1.24 25.29
CA GLY A 394 -4.58 -0.26 24.69
C GLY A 394 -5.19 0.47 23.49
N ARG A 395 -4.65 1.61 23.08
CA ARG A 395 -5.28 2.45 22.06
C ARG A 395 -5.11 1.86 20.67
N ILE A 396 -6.20 1.86 19.88
CA ILE A 396 -6.16 1.41 18.48
C ILE A 396 -5.13 2.22 17.69
N GLY A 397 -4.24 1.51 17.01
CA GLY A 397 -3.19 2.08 16.16
C GLY A 397 -1.92 2.52 16.90
N LYS A 398 -1.88 2.42 18.24
CA LYS A 398 -0.67 2.60 19.07
C LYS A 398 -0.34 1.31 19.80
N GLU A 399 -0.72 1.18 21.08
CA GLU A 399 -0.46 -0.03 21.85
C GLU A 399 -1.16 -1.26 21.23
N GLY A 400 -2.27 -1.02 20.53
CA GLY A 400 -2.96 -2.02 19.71
C GLY A 400 -2.45 -2.18 18.28
N ASN A 401 -1.30 -1.60 17.94
CA ASN A 401 -0.59 -1.88 16.69
C ASN A 401 0.60 -2.81 16.97
N LEU A 402 0.67 -3.92 16.24
CA LEU A 402 1.75 -4.91 16.34
C LEU A 402 3.13 -4.30 16.05
N TRP A 403 3.20 -3.26 15.21
CA TRP A 403 4.46 -2.63 14.78
C TRP A 403 4.82 -1.37 15.58
N TRP A 404 4.06 -1.04 16.63
CA TRP A 404 4.30 0.16 17.42
C TRP A 404 5.58 0.05 18.26
N LEU A 405 6.55 0.93 18.03
CA LEU A 405 7.86 0.93 18.71
C LEU A 405 7.87 1.66 20.05
N GLY A 406 6.70 1.95 20.63
CA GLY A 406 6.58 2.67 21.90
C GLY A 406 6.49 4.20 21.76
N SER A 407 7.12 4.80 20.75
CA SER A 407 7.07 6.25 20.54
C SER A 407 6.95 6.65 19.07
N ARG A 408 6.34 7.83 18.83
CA ARG A 408 6.22 8.42 17.49
C ARG A 408 7.60 8.66 16.85
N ARG A 409 8.56 9.11 17.65
CA ARG A 409 9.92 9.39 17.20
C ARG A 409 10.64 8.13 16.75
N ALA A 410 10.55 7.04 17.52
CA ALA A 410 11.15 5.76 17.12
C ALA A 410 10.57 5.25 15.80
N ASN A 411 9.26 5.37 15.59
CA ASN A 411 8.62 5.00 14.33
C ASN A 411 9.05 5.90 13.16
N TRP A 412 9.24 7.20 13.40
CA TRP A 412 9.76 8.13 12.39
C TRP A 412 11.20 7.81 12.01
N GLU A 413 12.06 7.59 13.00
CA GLU A 413 13.46 7.23 12.79
C GLU A 413 13.63 5.88 12.10
N SER A 414 12.68 4.94 12.27
CA SER A 414 12.73 3.65 11.56
C SER A 414 12.65 3.81 10.04
N VAL A 415 11.93 4.84 9.55
CA VAL A 415 11.79 5.13 8.12
C VAL A 415 12.78 6.19 7.64
N MET A 416 12.93 7.29 8.38
CA MET A 416 13.70 8.45 7.92
C MET A 416 15.20 8.39 8.29
N GLY A 417 15.55 7.51 9.23
CA GLY A 417 16.89 7.39 9.81
C GLY A 417 17.09 8.29 11.03
N LYS A 418 18.22 8.11 11.74
CA LYS A 418 18.54 8.87 12.96
C LYS A 418 19.03 10.30 12.69
N ASN A 419 19.60 10.54 11.50
CA ASN A 419 20.13 11.85 11.14
C ASN A 419 19.02 12.78 10.66
N VAL A 420 18.73 13.82 11.44
CA VAL A 420 17.66 14.81 11.17
C VAL A 420 17.86 15.54 9.84
N TRP A 421 19.10 15.84 9.46
CA TRP A 421 19.39 16.50 8.18
C TRP A 421 18.99 15.65 6.99
N TRP A 422 19.09 14.33 7.12
CA TRP A 422 18.71 13.39 6.07
C TRP A 422 17.21 13.14 6.01
N TRP A 423 16.41 13.74 6.90
CA TRP A 423 14.95 13.64 6.83
C TRP A 423 14.37 14.43 5.66
N PHE A 424 15.09 15.47 5.20
CA PHE A 424 14.65 16.34 4.12
C PHE A 424 15.39 16.07 2.81
N LEU A 425 16.35 15.16 2.82
CA LEU A 425 17.19 14.82 1.67
C LEU A 425 16.85 13.40 1.19
N PRO A 426 16.77 13.16 -0.13
CA PRO A 426 16.55 11.84 -0.70
C PRO A 426 17.86 11.02 -0.69
N VAL A 427 18.46 10.87 0.50
CA VAL A 427 19.70 10.13 0.74
C VAL A 427 19.53 9.12 1.86
N GLY A 428 20.25 8.01 1.74
CA GLY A 428 20.21 6.91 2.70
C GLY A 428 18.90 6.13 2.67
N ARG A 429 18.91 4.96 3.32
CA ARG A 429 17.71 4.14 3.55
C ARG A 429 17.25 4.29 5.00
N GLY A 430 16.03 3.84 5.27
CA GLY A 430 15.55 3.68 6.65
C GLY A 430 16.38 2.66 7.43
N LEU A 431 16.08 2.52 8.73
CA LEU A 431 16.75 1.54 9.58
C LEU A 431 16.21 0.11 9.37
N GLU A 432 15.07 -0.01 8.71
CA GLU A 432 14.40 -1.29 8.46
C GLU A 432 14.97 -1.98 7.20
N ASP A 433 15.21 -3.28 7.30
CA ASP A 433 15.67 -4.14 6.20
C ASP A 433 14.52 -4.60 5.28
N GLY A 434 13.27 -4.28 5.63
CA GLY A 434 12.07 -4.65 4.88
C GLY A 434 11.54 -6.06 5.14
N VAL A 435 12.26 -6.88 5.90
CA VAL A 435 11.94 -8.30 6.15
C VAL A 435 11.67 -8.54 7.63
N ASN A 436 12.53 -8.00 8.49
CA ASN A 436 12.46 -8.16 9.93
C ASN A 436 11.98 -6.86 10.57
N PHE A 437 10.90 -6.96 11.34
CA PHE A 437 10.32 -5.82 12.04
C PHE A 437 10.24 -6.14 13.53
N PRO A 438 10.73 -5.24 14.41
CA PRO A 438 10.50 -5.37 15.83
C PRO A 438 8.99 -5.36 16.11
N THR A 439 8.55 -6.34 16.90
CA THR A 439 7.15 -6.51 17.29
C THR A 439 6.89 -5.88 18.65
N ASN A 440 5.68 -5.37 18.83
CA ASN A 440 5.20 -4.80 20.08
C ASN A 440 5.00 -5.94 21.11
N PRO A 441 5.67 -5.92 22.28
CA PRO A 441 5.59 -6.97 23.30
C PRO A 441 4.20 -7.19 23.92
N ARG A 442 3.23 -6.31 23.59
CA ARG A 442 1.82 -6.43 23.99
C ARG A 442 1.03 -7.44 23.14
N PHE A 443 1.69 -8.08 22.18
CA PHE A 443 1.14 -9.15 21.36
C PHE A 443 1.76 -10.49 21.75
N ASP A 444 1.08 -11.59 21.46
CA ASP A 444 1.66 -12.92 21.64
C ASP A 444 2.66 -13.29 20.53
N LYS A 445 3.30 -14.45 20.68
CA LYS A 445 4.29 -14.97 19.71
C LYS A 445 3.68 -15.19 18.33
N GLN A 446 2.36 -15.38 18.25
CA GLN A 446 1.61 -15.57 17.02
C GLN A 446 1.09 -14.24 16.42
N GLY A 447 1.29 -13.11 17.11
CA GLY A 447 0.85 -11.79 16.69
C GLY A 447 -0.60 -11.47 17.04
N ARG A 448 -1.21 -12.16 18.00
CA ARG A 448 -2.54 -11.86 18.51
C ARG A 448 -2.45 -10.81 19.61
N TRP A 449 -3.44 -9.93 19.63
CA TRP A 449 -3.49 -8.81 20.58
C TRP A 449 -3.87 -9.34 21.97
N ARG A 450 -3.02 -9.07 22.97
CA ARG A 450 -3.28 -9.45 24.37
C ARG A 450 -4.03 -8.36 25.13
N ARG A 451 -4.82 -8.78 26.13
CA ARG A 451 -5.42 -7.84 27.09
C ARG A 451 -4.34 -7.24 27.99
N ARG A 452 -4.59 -6.05 28.55
CA ARG A 452 -3.63 -5.33 29.41
C ARG A 452 -3.12 -6.15 30.59
N ARG A 453 -3.97 -7.01 31.17
CA ARG A 453 -3.59 -7.93 32.25
C ARG A 453 -2.46 -8.91 31.87
N GLU A 454 -2.37 -9.27 30.59
CA GLU A 454 -1.39 -10.20 30.01
C GLU A 454 -0.17 -9.47 29.43
N TRP A 455 -0.10 -8.14 29.53
CA TRP A 455 1.06 -7.38 29.08
C TRP A 455 2.26 -7.62 30.01
N PRO A 456 3.50 -7.43 29.52
CA PRO A 456 4.69 -7.33 30.35
C PRO A 456 4.50 -6.27 31.45
N SER A 457 4.99 -6.55 32.66
CA SER A 457 4.72 -5.72 33.85
C SER A 457 5.19 -4.27 33.71
N ASP A 458 6.28 -4.05 32.98
CA ASP A 458 6.86 -2.75 32.65
C ASP A 458 6.00 -1.93 31.67
N LEU A 459 5.08 -2.57 30.96
CA LEU A 459 4.23 -1.95 29.94
C LEU A 459 2.75 -1.81 30.34
N ARG A 460 2.37 -2.32 31.52
CA ARG A 460 0.98 -2.38 32.02
C ARG A 460 0.37 -1.02 32.34
#